data_AF-A0A5B9D6F1-F1
#
_entry.id   AF-A0A5B9D6F1-F1
#
_cell.length_a   1.000
_cell.length_b   1.000
_cell.length_c   1.000
_cell.angle_alpha   90.00
_cell.angle_beta   90.00
_cell.angle_gamma   90.00
#
_symmetry.space_group_name_H-M   'P 1'
#
loop_
_entity.id
_entity.type
_entity.pdbx_description
1 polymer ?
#
loop_
_entity_poly.entity_id
_entity_poly.type
_entity_poly.pdbx_seq_one_letter_code
_entity_poly.pdbx_strand_id
1 'polypeptide(L)'
;MSDDKLMIRRLVLDILKPFDPELHIVATEVINRCKISKEISVNLTVNEVDKLTQTIKFIIEGINLDFDEIQEILNSMNCIIHSVDQVAAGKKIVENIDTPQD
;
A
#
# COMPACT_ATOMS: atom_id res chain seq x y z
N MET A 1 22.46 -20.13 -0.44
CA MET A 1 22.07 -18.75 -0.11
C MET A 1 20.69 -18.54 -0.74
N SER A 2 19.73 -19.43 -0.51
CA SER A 2 18.89 -19.58 0.71
C SER A 2 17.96 -18.38 0.87
N ASP A 3 16.72 -18.59 0.44
CA ASP A 3 15.56 -17.72 0.30
C ASP A 3 15.30 -16.71 1.43
N ASP A 4 16.06 -15.61 1.51
CA ASP A 4 15.62 -14.37 2.19
C ASP A 4 14.63 -13.59 1.29
N LYS A 5 13.64 -14.30 0.75
CA LYS A 5 12.62 -13.69 -0.11
C LYS A 5 11.65 -12.91 0.78
N LEU A 6 11.87 -11.60 0.82
CA LEU A 6 11.09 -10.53 1.45
C LEU A 6 9.64 -10.93 1.80
N MET A 7 9.40 -11.33 3.06
CA MET A 7 8.08 -11.81 3.51
C MET A 7 7.11 -10.68 3.86
N ILE A 8 7.11 -9.54 3.16
CA ILE A 8 6.12 -8.49 3.41
C ILE A 8 4.74 -9.03 3.02
N ARG A 9 3.77 -8.89 3.93
CA ARG A 9 2.39 -9.38 3.79
C ARG A 9 1.37 -8.26 3.72
N ARG A 10 1.60 -7.17 4.46
CA ARG A 10 0.74 -5.98 4.46
C ARG A 10 1.59 -4.71 4.50
N LEU A 11 1.19 -3.72 3.73
CA LEU A 11 1.61 -2.33 3.88
C LEU A 11 0.38 -1.46 4.08
N VAL A 12 0.47 -0.52 5.02
CA VAL A 12 -0.48 0.59 5.15
C VAL A 12 0.32 1.86 4.90
N LEU A 13 -0.08 2.61 3.88
CA LEU A 13 0.63 3.77 3.39
C LEU A 13 -0.28 5.00 3.51
N ASP A 14 0.29 6.10 3.96
CA ASP A 14 -0.31 7.42 3.80
C ASP A 14 0.20 8.02 2.48
N ILE A 15 -0.72 8.37 1.59
CA ILE A 15 -0.40 8.79 0.23
C ILE A 15 -1.06 10.13 -0.06
N LEU A 16 -0.28 11.08 -0.56
CA LEU A 16 -0.80 12.29 -1.18
C LEU A 16 -0.94 12.07 -2.68
N LYS A 17 -2.16 12.25 -3.18
CA LYS A 17 -2.51 12.05 -4.58
C LYS A 17 -3.17 13.31 -5.15
N PRO A 18 -2.90 13.70 -6.41
CA PRO A 18 -3.69 14.70 -7.14
C PRO A 18 -5.13 14.24 -7.36
N PHE A 19 -6.07 15.14 -7.69
CA PHE A 19 -7.47 14.75 -7.88
C PHE A 19 -7.67 13.63 -8.92
N ASP A 20 -6.87 13.64 -9.99
CA ASP A 20 -6.81 12.60 -11.03
C ASP A 20 -5.48 11.83 -10.92
N PRO A 21 -5.44 10.48 -10.96
CA PRO A 21 -6.53 9.56 -11.30
C PRO A 21 -7.49 9.25 -10.14
N GLU A 22 -8.71 8.83 -10.48
CA GLU A 22 -9.75 8.38 -9.53
C GLU A 22 -9.29 7.19 -8.65
N LEU A 23 -9.87 7.06 -7.44
CA LEU A 23 -9.42 6.08 -6.44
C LEU A 23 -9.48 4.63 -6.95
N HIS A 24 -10.54 4.28 -7.69
CA HIS A 24 -10.71 2.95 -8.26
C HIS A 24 -9.66 2.65 -9.33
N ILE A 25 -9.21 3.66 -10.08
CA ILE A 25 -8.15 3.52 -11.08
C ILE A 25 -6.83 3.18 -10.38
N VAL A 26 -6.45 3.94 -9.34
CA VAL A 26 -5.26 3.66 -8.53
C VAL A 26 -5.28 2.23 -8.00
N ALA A 27 -6.42 1.80 -7.44
CA ALA A 27 -6.59 0.45 -6.91
C ALA A 27 -6.39 -0.63 -7.98
N THR A 28 -7.06 -0.50 -9.13
CA THR A 28 -6.96 -1.49 -10.22
C THR A 28 -5.59 -1.49 -10.88
N GLU A 29 -4.94 -0.34 -11.02
CA GLU A 29 -3.65 -0.22 -11.68
C GLU A 29 -2.52 -0.86 -10.86
N VAL A 30 -2.55 -0.69 -9.53
CA VAL A 30 -1.64 -1.41 -8.63
C VAL A 30 -1.85 -2.92 -8.75
N ILE A 31 -3.10 -3.39 -8.78
CA ILE A 31 -3.41 -4.82 -8.96
C ILE A 31 -2.86 -5.35 -10.29
N ASN A 32 -3.07 -4.61 -11.38
CA ASN A 32 -2.71 -5.04 -12.73
C ASN A 32 -1.19 -5.04 -12.99
N ARG A 33 -0.44 -4.15 -12.34
CA ARG A 33 0.99 -3.96 -12.62
C ARG A 33 1.95 -4.69 -11.68
N CYS A 34 1.51 -5.05 -10.48
CA CYS A 34 2.33 -5.84 -9.55
C CYS A 34 2.63 -7.23 -10.13
N LYS A 35 3.92 -7.58 -10.27
CA LYS A 35 4.37 -8.84 -10.86
C LYS A 35 4.24 -10.04 -9.92
N ILE A 36 4.25 -9.80 -8.61
CA ILE A 36 4.62 -10.84 -7.63
C ILE A 36 3.44 -11.62 -7.04
N SER A 37 2.18 -11.19 -7.18
CA SER A 37 1.08 -12.01 -6.65
C SER A 37 -0.19 -11.92 -7.48
N LYS A 38 -0.64 -13.09 -7.95
CA LYS A 38 -2.01 -13.29 -8.49
C LYS A 38 -3.10 -13.08 -7.44
N GLU A 39 -2.70 -12.85 -6.18
CA GLU A 39 -3.56 -12.70 -5.02
C GLU A 39 -3.08 -11.49 -4.20
N ILE A 40 -3.09 -10.29 -4.81
CA ILE A 40 -3.04 -9.04 -4.03
C ILE A 40 -4.43 -8.47 -3.88
N SER A 41 -4.68 -7.87 -2.72
CA SER A 41 -5.91 -7.15 -2.41
C SER A 41 -5.54 -5.78 -1.89
N VAL A 42 -6.30 -4.77 -2.30
CA VAL A 42 -6.08 -3.39 -1.89
C VAL A 42 -7.34 -2.80 -1.29
N ASN A 43 -7.18 -1.93 -0.30
CA ASN A 43 -8.23 -1.09 0.24
C ASN A 43 -7.74 0.35 0.27
N LEU A 44 -8.52 1.26 -0.29
CA LEU A 44 -8.20 2.67 -0.34
C LEU A 44 -9.31 3.45 0.33
N THR A 45 -8.94 4.37 1.22
CA THR A 45 -9.86 5.27 1.91
C THR A 45 -9.34 6.69 1.80
N VAL A 46 -10.20 7.65 1.43
CA VAL A 46 -9.85 9.07 1.46
C VAL A 46 -9.92 9.55 2.91
N ASN A 47 -8.80 10.03 3.46
CA ASN A 47 -8.74 10.60 4.80
C ASN A 47 -9.10 12.08 4.76
N GLU A 48 -8.50 12.83 3.83
CA GLU A 48 -8.66 14.28 3.72
C GLU A 48 -8.73 14.71 2.25
N VAL A 49 -9.48 15.79 2.00
CA VAL A 49 -9.61 16.42 0.69
C VAL A 49 -9.26 17.89 0.81
N ASP A 50 -8.20 18.28 0.09
CA ASP A 50 -7.77 19.65 -0.09
C ASP A 50 -8.18 20.17 -1.47
N LYS A 51 -7.84 21.43 -1.78
CA LYS A 51 -8.27 22.10 -3.02
C LYS A 51 -7.98 21.31 -4.30
N LEU A 52 -6.81 20.67 -4.40
CA LEU A 52 -6.35 19.95 -5.60
C LEU A 52 -5.75 18.57 -5.29
N THR A 53 -5.68 18.21 -4.01
CA THR A 53 -4.99 17.01 -3.53
C THR A 53 -5.89 16.26 -2.57
N GLN A 54 -5.67 14.96 -2.49
CA GLN A 54 -6.35 14.05 -1.58
C GLN A 54 -5.29 13.27 -0.81
N THR A 55 -5.45 13.22 0.50
CA THR A 55 -4.69 12.32 1.37
C THR A 55 -5.48 11.03 1.49
N ILE A 56 -4.88 9.91 1.09
CA ILE A 56 -5.52 8.61 1.06
C ILE A 56 -4.73 7.60 1.91
N LYS A 57 -5.45 6.79 2.68
CA LYS A 57 -4.90 5.58 3.28
C LYS A 57 -4.97 4.46 2.25
N PHE A 58 -3.82 3.92 1.89
CA PHE A 58 -3.69 2.81 0.96
C PHE A 58 -3.19 1.57 1.70
N ILE A 59 -4.02 0.54 1.74
CA ILE A 59 -3.71 -0.75 2.36
C ILE A 59 -3.54 -1.75 1.23
N ILE A 60 -2.43 -2.49 1.24
CA ILE A 60 -2.20 -3.61 0.33
C ILE A 60 -1.82 -4.84 1.12
N GLU A 61 -2.46 -5.95 0.79
CA GLU A 61 -2.18 -7.28 1.31
C GLU A 61 -1.82 -8.23 0.19
N GLY A 62 -0.87 -9.12 0.47
CA GLY A 62 -0.46 -10.14 -0.48
C GLY A 62 0.66 -11.03 0.04
N ILE A 63 1.29 -11.75 -0.87
CA ILE A 63 2.43 -12.62 -0.58
C ILE A 63 3.67 -12.01 -1.21
N ASN A 64 4.70 -11.76 -0.40
CA ASN A 64 6.00 -11.29 -0.87
C ASN A 64 5.88 -9.93 -1.58
N LEU A 65 5.18 -8.98 -0.96
CA LEU A 65 5.03 -7.63 -1.50
C LEU A 65 6.40 -6.97 -1.66
N ASP A 66 6.64 -6.37 -2.81
CA ASP A 66 7.82 -5.57 -3.10
C ASP A 66 7.46 -4.09 -2.96
N PHE A 67 7.97 -3.45 -1.91
CA PHE A 67 7.69 -2.04 -1.64
C PHE A 67 8.18 -1.13 -2.77
N ASP A 68 9.35 -1.43 -3.33
CA ASP A 68 9.94 -0.60 -4.38
C ASP A 68 9.08 -0.67 -5.65
N GLU A 69 8.60 -1.87 -6.01
CA GLU A 69 7.64 -2.06 -7.12
C GLU A 69 6.35 -1.26 -6.90
N ILE A 70 5.75 -1.36 -5.70
CA ILE A 70 4.51 -0.64 -5.36
C ILE A 70 4.74 0.87 -5.42
N GLN A 71 5.86 1.36 -4.88
CA GLN A 71 6.24 2.76 -4.90
C GLN A 71 6.43 3.28 -6.33
N GLU A 72 7.08 2.51 -7.21
CA GLU A 72 7.23 2.86 -8.62
C GLU A 72 5.88 2.99 -9.35
N ILE A 73 4.94 2.06 -9.09
CA ILE A 73 3.60 2.11 -9.68
C ILE A 73 2.85 3.35 -9.20
N LEU A 74 2.85 3.63 -7.89
CA LEU A 74 2.20 4.80 -7.32
C LEU A 74 2.79 6.11 -7.85
N ASN A 75 4.12 6.22 -7.88
CA ASN A 75 4.81 7.40 -8.42
C ASN A 75 4.47 7.65 -9.89
N SER A 76 4.29 6.59 -10.69
CA SER A 76 3.90 6.72 -12.10
C SER A 76 2.49 7.29 -12.30
N MET A 77 1.65 7.27 -11.26
CA MET A 77 0.32 7.89 -11.21
C MET A 77 0.33 9.21 -10.43
N ASN A 78 1.50 9.83 -10.25
CA ASN A 78 1.69 11.05 -9.47
C ASN A 78 1.24 10.94 -7.99
N CYS A 79 1.15 9.73 -7.45
CA CYS A 79 0.85 9.48 -6.04
C CYS A 79 2.16 9.43 -5.25
N ILE A 80 2.25 10.21 -4.17
CA ILE A 80 3.45 10.32 -3.34
C ILE A 80 3.19 9.66 -1.99
N ILE A 81 4.01 8.69 -1.61
CA ILE A 81 3.96 8.10 -0.27
C ILE A 81 4.55 9.11 0.72
N HIS A 82 3.73 9.56 1.67
CA HIS A 82 4.14 10.44 2.77
C HIS A 82 4.77 9.64 3.91
N SER A 83 4.13 8.55 4.29
CA SER A 83 4.60 7.64 5.35
C SER A 83 4.18 6.21 5.09
N VAL A 84 4.94 5.29 5.70
CA VAL A 84 4.55 3.90 5.86
C VAL A 84 4.01 3.76 7.27
N ASP A 85 2.69 3.76 7.41
CA ASP A 85 1.99 3.74 8.70
C ASP A 85 2.08 2.37 9.38
N GLN A 86 2.08 1.29 8.60
CA GLN A 86 2.16 -0.07 9.13
C GLN A 86 2.84 -1.02 8.13
N VAL A 87 3.62 -1.95 8.66
CA VAL A 87 4.17 -3.08 7.90
C VAL A 87 3.86 -4.37 8.67
N ALA A 88 3.30 -5.37 8.00
CA ALA A 88 3.24 -6.73 8.52
C ALA A 88 4.10 -7.65 7.64
N ALA A 89 4.99 -8.41 8.26
CA ALA A 89 5.90 -9.33 7.56
C ALA A 89 5.97 -10.70 8.24
N GLY A 90 6.26 -11.74 7.46
CA GLY A 90 6.44 -13.12 7.91
C GLY A 90 5.46 -14.10 7.27
N LYS A 91 5.24 -15.23 7.94
CA LYS A 91 4.37 -16.32 7.44
C LYS A 91 2.87 -16.02 7.58
N LYS A 92 2.51 -15.13 8.50
CA LYS A 92 1.14 -14.69 8.78
C LYS A 92 1.14 -13.19 9.02
N ILE A 93 -0.01 -12.57 8.84
CA ILE A 93 -0.21 -11.20 9.29
C ILE A 93 -0.32 -11.21 10.82
N VAL A 94 0.44 -10.33 11.47
CA VAL A 94 0.31 -10.05 12.90
C VAL A 94 -0.45 -8.73 13.01
N GLU A 95 -1.66 -8.80 13.55
CA GLU A 95 -2.50 -7.61 13.74
C GLU A 95 -1.92 -6.70 14.83
N ASN A 96 -2.10 -5.39 14.66
CA ASN A 96 -1.82 -4.45 15.72
C ASN A 96 -2.86 -4.64 16.82
N ILE A 97 -2.42 -4.94 18.03
CA ILE A 97 -3.28 -5.14 19.19
C ILE A 97 -3.11 -3.95 20.12
N ASP A 98 -4.20 -3.26 20.41
CA ASP A 98 -4.17 -2.16 21.37
C ASP A 98 -3.79 -2.72 22.74
N THR A 99 -2.65 -2.30 23.27
CA THR A 99 -2.28 -2.65 24.64
C THR A 99 -2.74 -1.54 25.58
N PRO A 100 -3.07 -1.83 26.84
CA PRO A 100 -3.54 -0.80 27.79
C PRO A 100 -2.54 0.34 28.08
N GLN A 101 -1.34 0.31 27.47
CA GLN A 101 -0.29 1.33 27.61
C GLN A 101 -0.16 2.25 26.39
N ASP A 102 -0.91 2.00 25.30
CA ASP A 102 -0.95 2.86 24.10
C ASP A 102 -1.90 4.06 24.26
#